data_AF-A0A7C9BWC6-F1
#
_entry.id   AF-A0A7C9BWC6-F1
#
_cell.length_a   1.000
_cell.length_b   1.000
_cell.length_c   1.000
_cell.angle_alpha   90.00
_cell.angle_beta   90.00
_cell.angle_gamma   90.00
#
_symmetry.space_group_name_H-M   'P 1'
#
loop_
_entity.id
_entity.type
_entity.pdbx_description
1 polymer ?
#
loop_
_entity_poly.entity_id
_entity_poly.type
_entity_poly.pdbx_seq_one_letter_code
_entity_poly.pdbx_strand_id
1 'polypeptide(L)'
;MSFTSFEDADDIVDRFINLLHSFGIDPAVGSRIEDEFLSPLQLLESTRNLGALAGNPQLLADAGGMYDFAAKLLAVETQPEFKSFVPHLRLFEAGAEFATAIQPKNGDIRDDVNRKLAELYLGSLAIHFAYDVQLDHPVTSRGDNPDVMFRVEPEGFPASRWALAIKTVSSHAGQTIFENIQKAAKQIDAAACPADRGMVVISLANSLQHEQLWKSTYASLNRAQAALGTQMDELIAAVETGRPASEWEPLFAHRASPLVFYFGQAVVRLHLPNGNEVPTILKMAKLANPLDREDSVGQTIAYELNEQMQRILLGIPGAPGQLPA
;
A
#
# COMPACT_ATOMS: atom_id res chain seq x y z
N MET A 1 14.29 11.89 -11.42
CA MET A 1 12.97 11.92 -10.74
C MET A 1 11.95 11.96 -11.85
N SER A 2 11.14 10.91 -11.99
CA SER A 2 10.02 10.94 -12.94
C SER A 2 8.81 11.45 -12.16
N PHE A 3 8.18 12.50 -12.67
CA PHE A 3 6.88 12.95 -12.17
C PHE A 3 5.82 12.42 -13.14
N THR A 4 4.75 11.85 -12.60
CA THR A 4 3.56 11.54 -13.39
C THR A 4 2.80 12.84 -13.64
N SER A 5 2.49 13.14 -14.91
CA SER A 5 1.67 14.31 -15.24
C SER A 5 0.20 14.07 -14.84
N PHE A 6 -0.61 15.13 -14.79
CA PHE A 6 -2.04 14.95 -14.52
C PHE A 6 -2.74 14.25 -15.70
N GLU A 7 -2.29 14.49 -16.92
CA GLU A 7 -2.73 13.75 -18.10
C GLU A 7 -2.42 12.26 -18.02
N ASP A 8 -1.20 11.88 -17.61
CA ASP A 8 -0.85 10.46 -17.46
C ASP A 8 -1.65 9.81 -16.32
N ALA A 9 -1.86 10.53 -15.21
CA ALA A 9 -2.65 10.02 -14.09
C ALA A 9 -4.11 9.75 -14.49
N ASP A 10 -4.70 10.64 -15.30
CA ASP A 10 -6.05 10.49 -15.87
C ASP A 10 -6.13 9.28 -16.81
N ASP A 11 -5.21 9.16 -17.77
CA ASP A 11 -5.14 8.02 -18.70
C ASP A 11 -4.98 6.67 -17.97
N ILE A 12 -4.15 6.61 -16.92
CA ILE A 12 -3.97 5.41 -16.11
C ILE A 12 -5.28 5.01 -15.43
N VAL A 13 -6.03 5.96 -14.89
CA VAL A 13 -7.31 5.66 -14.22
C VAL A 13 -8.37 5.24 -15.23
N ASP A 14 -8.43 5.87 -16.42
CA ASP A 14 -9.31 5.44 -17.51
C ASP A 14 -8.99 4.01 -17.99
N ARG A 15 -7.71 3.66 -18.15
CA ARG A 15 -7.27 2.30 -18.47
C ARG A 15 -7.70 1.31 -17.39
N PHE A 16 -7.63 1.70 -16.12
CA PHE A 16 -8.08 0.85 -15.02
C PHE A 16 -9.61 0.67 -14.99
N ILE A 17 -10.39 1.72 -15.27
CA ILE A 17 -11.85 1.60 -15.44
C ILE A 17 -12.18 0.61 -16.56
N ASN A 18 -11.48 0.70 -17.70
CA ASN A 18 -11.64 -0.26 -18.80
C ASN A 18 -11.28 -1.69 -18.39
N LEU A 19 -10.24 -1.88 -17.58
CA LEU A 19 -9.89 -3.18 -17.01
C LEU A 19 -11.05 -3.72 -16.15
N LEU A 20 -11.63 -2.92 -15.25
CA LEU A 20 -12.79 -3.33 -14.44
C LEU A 20 -13.98 -3.74 -15.32
N HIS A 21 -14.34 -2.94 -16.33
CA HIS A 21 -15.40 -3.26 -17.27
C HIS A 21 -15.14 -4.57 -18.04
N SER A 22 -13.88 -4.90 -18.34
CA SER A 22 -13.54 -6.16 -19.01
C SER A 22 -13.86 -7.41 -18.17
N PHE A 23 -13.97 -7.25 -16.84
CA PHE A 23 -14.44 -8.27 -15.90
C PHE A 23 -15.93 -8.15 -15.55
N GLY A 24 -16.65 -7.22 -16.18
CA GLY A 24 -18.04 -6.90 -15.88
C GLY A 24 -18.21 -6.27 -14.50
N ILE A 25 -17.24 -5.45 -14.08
CA ILE A 25 -17.24 -4.73 -12.80
C ILE A 25 -17.52 -3.26 -13.09
N ASP A 26 -18.67 -2.77 -12.65
CA ASP A 26 -19.06 -1.37 -12.80
C ASP A 26 -18.94 -0.66 -11.44
N PRO A 27 -18.05 0.35 -11.30
CA PRO A 27 -17.95 1.12 -10.06
C PRO A 27 -19.29 1.70 -9.63
N ALA A 28 -19.57 1.68 -8.33
CA ALA A 28 -20.85 2.11 -7.80
C ALA A 28 -21.08 3.62 -8.02
N VAL A 29 -22.05 3.97 -8.87
CA VAL A 29 -22.47 5.35 -9.14
C VAL A 29 -23.04 6.00 -7.88
N GLY A 30 -22.68 7.26 -7.64
CA GLY A 30 -23.02 8.05 -6.46
C GLY A 30 -22.25 7.68 -5.20
N SER A 31 -21.22 6.82 -5.31
CA SER A 31 -20.40 6.40 -4.17
C SER A 31 -19.14 7.24 -4.03
N ARG A 32 -18.54 7.20 -2.83
CA ARG A 32 -17.22 7.82 -2.59
C ARG A 32 -16.13 7.23 -3.51
N ILE A 33 -16.25 5.96 -3.88
CA ILE A 33 -15.34 5.31 -4.83
C ILE A 33 -15.44 5.96 -6.22
N GLU A 34 -16.64 6.33 -6.67
CA GLU A 34 -16.81 7.04 -7.94
C GLU A 34 -16.11 8.41 -7.90
N ASP A 35 -16.28 9.17 -6.81
CA ASP A 35 -15.58 10.45 -6.62
C ASP A 35 -14.04 10.27 -6.73
N GLU A 36 -13.52 9.16 -6.21
CA GLU A 36 -12.11 8.81 -6.28
C GLU A 36 -11.67 8.47 -7.72
N PHE A 37 -12.49 7.75 -8.49
CA PHE A 37 -12.23 7.52 -9.92
C PHE A 37 -12.25 8.80 -10.74
N LEU A 38 -13.13 9.75 -10.41
CA LEU A 38 -13.25 11.02 -11.13
C LEU A 38 -12.19 12.05 -10.73
N SER A 39 -11.51 11.84 -9.60
CA SER A 39 -10.59 12.83 -9.03
C SER A 39 -9.38 13.21 -9.91
N PRO A 40 -8.74 12.32 -10.70
CA PRO A 40 -7.68 12.73 -11.64
C PRO A 40 -8.18 13.68 -12.71
N LEU A 41 -9.34 13.39 -13.33
CA LEU A 41 -9.97 14.24 -14.32
C LEU A 41 -10.33 15.60 -13.74
N GLN A 42 -10.97 15.62 -12.55
CA GLN A 42 -11.30 16.86 -11.85
C GLN A 42 -10.05 17.71 -11.57
N LEU A 43 -8.95 17.08 -11.19
CA LEU A 43 -7.68 17.76 -10.96
C LEU A 43 -7.11 18.34 -12.26
N LEU A 44 -7.11 17.55 -13.35
CA LEU A 44 -6.68 17.96 -14.67
C LEU A 44 -7.48 19.18 -15.18
N GLU A 45 -8.81 19.13 -15.08
CA GLU A 45 -9.69 20.23 -15.44
C GLU A 45 -9.47 21.47 -14.58
N SER A 46 -9.29 21.30 -13.26
CA SER A 46 -9.03 22.43 -12.36
C SER A 46 -7.74 23.17 -12.73
N THR A 47 -6.70 22.44 -13.11
CA THR A 47 -5.41 23.05 -13.49
C THR A 47 -5.46 23.75 -14.85
N ARG A 48 -6.27 23.24 -15.78
CA ARG A 48 -6.53 23.87 -17.09
C ARG A 48 -7.37 25.15 -16.99
N ASN A 49 -8.40 25.15 -16.12
CA ASN A 49 -9.38 26.23 -16.05
C ASN A 49 -9.06 27.33 -15.03
N LEU A 50 -8.47 26.98 -13.88
CA LEU A 50 -8.32 27.90 -12.75
C LEU A 50 -6.90 28.44 -12.56
N GLY A 51 -5.88 27.74 -13.09
CA GLY A 51 -4.48 28.07 -12.86
C GLY A 51 -4.04 27.87 -11.40
N ALA A 52 -2.76 27.53 -11.22
CA ALA A 52 -2.15 27.03 -9.97
C ALA A 52 -2.87 25.79 -9.39
N LEU A 53 -2.12 24.98 -8.64
CA LEU A 53 -2.65 23.81 -7.94
C LEU A 53 -3.91 24.18 -7.16
N ALA A 54 -5.02 23.48 -7.43
CA ALA A 54 -6.18 23.55 -6.56
C ALA A 54 -5.68 23.32 -5.12
N GLY A 55 -5.87 24.30 -4.25
CA GLY A 55 -5.48 24.25 -2.83
C GLY A 55 -6.31 23.23 -2.03
N ASN A 56 -6.70 22.12 -2.67
CA ASN A 56 -7.52 21.06 -2.15
C ASN A 56 -6.65 19.80 -1.95
N PRO A 57 -6.03 19.65 -0.76
CA PRO A 57 -5.26 18.44 -0.42
C PRO A 57 -6.04 17.15 -0.61
N GLN A 58 -7.35 17.20 -0.37
CA GLN A 58 -8.21 16.03 -0.42
C GLN A 58 -8.31 15.53 -1.87
N LEU A 59 -8.60 16.43 -2.82
CA LEU A 59 -8.63 16.09 -4.25
C LEU A 59 -7.29 15.52 -4.75
N LEU A 60 -6.18 16.05 -4.26
CA LEU A 60 -4.85 15.58 -4.64
C LEU A 60 -4.50 14.22 -4.03
N ALA A 61 -4.89 13.98 -2.78
CA ALA A 61 -4.81 12.65 -2.18
C ALA A 61 -5.69 11.66 -2.93
N ASP A 62 -6.85 12.12 -3.41
CA ASP A 62 -7.80 11.29 -4.12
C ASP A 62 -7.25 10.89 -5.50
N ALA A 63 -6.87 11.88 -6.31
CA ALA A 63 -6.28 11.65 -7.62
C ALA A 63 -4.99 10.84 -7.49
N GLY A 64 -4.18 11.22 -6.50
CA GLY A 64 -2.90 10.63 -6.19
C GLY A 64 -2.94 9.15 -5.81
N GLY A 65 -3.84 8.81 -4.89
CA GLY A 65 -4.00 7.43 -4.44
C GLY A 65 -4.68 6.57 -5.48
N MET A 66 -5.67 7.10 -6.20
CA MET A 66 -6.36 6.33 -7.24
C MET A 66 -5.43 6.00 -8.41
N TYR A 67 -4.63 6.97 -8.91
CA TYR A 67 -3.67 6.65 -9.98
C TYR A 67 -2.61 5.65 -9.52
N ASP A 68 -2.06 5.79 -8.31
CA ASP A 68 -1.00 4.88 -7.84
C ASP A 68 -1.54 3.45 -7.73
N PHE A 69 -2.73 3.31 -7.16
CA PHE A 69 -3.43 2.04 -7.05
C PHE A 69 -3.73 1.41 -8.41
N ALA A 70 -4.30 2.20 -9.33
CA ALA A 70 -4.60 1.79 -10.71
C ALA A 70 -3.32 1.33 -11.44
N ALA A 71 -2.22 2.08 -11.31
CA ALA A 71 -0.95 1.73 -11.91
C ALA A 71 -0.45 0.36 -11.42
N LYS A 72 -0.54 0.06 -10.12
CA LYS A 72 -0.08 -1.25 -9.61
C LYS A 72 -0.90 -2.41 -10.18
N LEU A 73 -2.21 -2.23 -10.33
CA LEU A 73 -3.09 -3.26 -10.87
C LEU A 73 -2.92 -3.47 -12.37
N LEU A 74 -2.80 -2.39 -13.14
CA LEU A 74 -2.54 -2.47 -14.57
C LEU A 74 -1.20 -3.17 -14.86
N ALA A 75 -0.17 -2.95 -14.04
CA ALA A 75 1.13 -3.59 -14.21
C ALA A 75 1.10 -5.13 -14.05
N VAL A 76 0.04 -5.69 -13.46
CA VAL A 76 -0.11 -7.13 -13.23
C VAL A 76 -1.26 -7.76 -14.01
N GLU A 77 -1.98 -7.01 -14.83
CA GLU A 77 -3.20 -7.50 -15.52
C GLU A 77 -2.94 -8.73 -16.42
N THR A 78 -1.72 -8.85 -16.94
CA THR A 78 -1.31 -9.95 -17.84
C THR A 78 -0.79 -11.18 -17.11
N GLN A 79 -0.66 -11.11 -15.78
CA GLN A 79 -0.06 -12.16 -14.98
C GLN A 79 -1.06 -13.29 -14.70
N PRO A 80 -0.65 -14.58 -14.72
CA PRO A 80 -1.55 -15.71 -14.48
C PRO A 80 -2.33 -15.62 -13.16
N GLU A 81 -1.67 -15.10 -12.13
CA GLU A 81 -2.19 -14.91 -10.78
C GLU A 81 -3.29 -13.85 -10.68
N PHE A 82 -3.40 -12.93 -11.66
CA PHE A 82 -4.34 -11.81 -11.63
C PHE A 82 -5.79 -12.23 -11.43
N LYS A 83 -6.16 -13.44 -11.89
CA LYS A 83 -7.51 -14.00 -11.67
C LYS A 83 -7.88 -14.11 -10.19
N SER A 84 -6.90 -14.30 -9.31
CA SER A 84 -7.11 -14.34 -7.86
C SER A 84 -7.49 -12.97 -7.27
N PHE A 85 -7.25 -11.87 -8.01
CA PHE A 85 -7.51 -10.51 -7.57
C PHE A 85 -8.94 -10.04 -7.91
N VAL A 86 -9.58 -10.68 -8.91
CA VAL A 86 -10.93 -10.33 -9.37
C VAL A 86 -11.97 -10.26 -8.23
N PRO A 87 -11.98 -11.15 -7.23
CA PRO A 87 -12.89 -11.00 -6.08
C PRO A 87 -12.71 -9.69 -5.31
N HIS A 88 -11.48 -9.17 -5.21
CA HIS A 88 -11.20 -7.87 -4.57
C HIS A 88 -11.60 -6.70 -5.45
N LEU A 89 -11.41 -6.81 -6.77
CA LEU A 89 -11.86 -5.78 -7.72
C LEU A 89 -13.38 -5.60 -7.66
N ARG A 90 -14.15 -6.65 -7.35
CA ARG A 90 -15.61 -6.53 -7.18
C ARG A 90 -16.03 -5.66 -5.99
N LEU A 91 -15.12 -5.32 -5.07
CA LEU A 91 -15.42 -4.37 -4.00
C LEU A 91 -15.72 -2.97 -4.54
N PHE A 92 -15.27 -2.63 -5.75
CA PHE A 92 -15.61 -1.38 -6.42
C PHE A 92 -17.11 -1.27 -6.79
N GLU A 93 -17.84 -2.40 -6.91
CA GLU A 93 -19.28 -2.40 -7.20
C GLU A 93 -20.13 -2.21 -5.94
N ALA A 94 -19.58 -2.50 -4.75
CA ALA A 94 -20.37 -2.66 -3.54
C ALA A 94 -20.88 -1.31 -2.96
N GLY A 95 -20.32 -0.18 -3.41
CA GLY A 95 -20.88 1.16 -3.16
C GLY A 95 -21.13 1.51 -1.70
N ALA A 96 -20.28 1.07 -0.77
CA ALA A 96 -20.46 1.39 0.64
C ALA A 96 -20.11 2.88 0.90
N GLU A 97 -20.94 3.55 1.70
CA GLU A 97 -20.85 4.98 2.03
C GLU A 97 -19.45 5.42 2.49
N PHE A 98 -18.72 4.53 3.17
CA PHE A 98 -17.40 4.81 3.73
C PHE A 98 -16.23 4.30 2.88
N ALA A 99 -16.50 3.51 1.83
CA ALA A 99 -15.47 2.80 1.08
C ALA A 99 -14.54 3.75 0.31
N THR A 100 -13.25 3.52 0.46
CA THR A 100 -12.18 4.20 -0.28
C THR A 100 -11.09 3.23 -0.72
N ALA A 101 -10.53 3.43 -1.90
CA ALA A 101 -9.35 2.69 -2.37
C ALA A 101 -8.02 3.30 -1.91
N ILE A 102 -8.08 4.45 -1.23
CA ILE A 102 -6.97 5.41 -1.20
C ILE A 102 -6.15 5.28 0.08
N GLN A 103 -4.83 5.25 -0.10
CA GLN A 103 -3.84 5.13 0.96
C GLN A 103 -3.22 6.48 1.43
N PRO A 104 -3.08 7.55 0.62
CA PRO A 104 -2.44 8.80 1.05
C PRO A 104 -3.33 9.77 1.84
N LYS A 105 -4.35 9.29 2.55
CA LYS A 105 -5.22 10.09 3.43
C LYS A 105 -5.74 9.26 4.61
N ASN A 106 -6.32 9.94 5.61
CA ASN A 106 -7.07 9.26 6.64
C ASN A 106 -8.40 8.71 6.08
N GLY A 107 -8.59 7.41 6.19
CA GLY A 107 -9.86 6.71 5.93
C GLY A 107 -10.81 6.70 7.12
N ASP A 108 -12.02 6.19 6.91
CA ASP A 108 -12.97 5.92 7.99
C ASP A 108 -12.62 4.59 8.67
N ILE A 109 -12.73 4.52 10.00
CA ILE A 109 -12.43 3.29 10.74
C ILE A 109 -13.37 2.13 10.40
N ARG A 110 -14.57 2.40 9.86
CA ARG A 110 -15.56 1.41 9.42
C ARG A 110 -15.34 0.91 8.00
N ASP A 111 -14.32 1.44 7.33
CA ASP A 111 -14.03 1.07 5.94
C ASP A 111 -13.25 -0.25 5.86
N ASP A 112 -14.00 -1.35 5.84
CA ASP A 112 -13.45 -2.67 5.61
C ASP A 112 -12.99 -2.85 4.14
N VAL A 113 -13.55 -2.09 3.19
CA VAL A 113 -13.17 -2.14 1.77
C VAL A 113 -11.73 -1.64 1.60
N ASN A 114 -11.37 -0.51 2.20
CA ASN A 114 -10.01 0.02 2.12
C ASN A 114 -8.96 -0.97 2.62
N ARG A 115 -9.26 -1.69 3.70
CA ARG A 115 -8.35 -2.71 4.24
C ARG A 115 -8.15 -3.84 3.23
N LYS A 116 -9.24 -4.34 2.63
CA LYS A 116 -9.16 -5.37 1.58
C LYS A 116 -8.47 -4.88 0.32
N LEU A 117 -8.63 -3.62 -0.05
CA LEU A 117 -7.91 -3.03 -1.17
C LEU A 117 -6.41 -2.83 -0.86
N ALA A 118 -6.01 -2.62 0.40
CA ALA A 118 -4.58 -2.62 0.77
C ALA A 118 -3.94 -4.02 0.62
N GLU A 119 -4.70 -5.10 0.86
CA GLU A 119 -4.26 -6.49 0.59
C GLU A 119 -4.01 -6.68 -0.91
N LEU A 120 -4.96 -6.22 -1.73
CA LEU A 120 -4.84 -6.20 -3.18
C LEU A 120 -3.63 -5.37 -3.67
N TYR A 121 -3.40 -4.21 -3.08
CA TYR A 121 -2.22 -3.38 -3.38
C TYR A 121 -0.92 -4.16 -3.14
N LEU A 122 -0.74 -4.75 -1.95
CA LEU A 122 0.48 -5.52 -1.63
C LEU A 122 0.60 -6.80 -2.47
N GLY A 123 -0.51 -7.47 -2.79
CA GLY A 123 -0.53 -8.60 -3.70
C GLY A 123 -0.03 -8.25 -5.10
N SER A 124 -0.43 -7.10 -5.63
CA SER A 124 0.04 -6.62 -6.94
C SER A 124 1.54 -6.33 -6.95
N LEU A 125 2.11 -5.87 -5.83
CA LEU A 125 3.56 -5.70 -5.71
C LEU A 125 4.28 -7.06 -5.63
N ALA A 126 3.72 -8.02 -4.89
CA ALA A 126 4.31 -9.34 -4.69
C ALA A 126 4.48 -10.15 -5.99
N ILE A 127 3.55 -10.02 -6.93
CA ILE A 127 3.58 -10.72 -8.24
C ILE A 127 4.88 -10.48 -9.02
N HIS A 128 5.58 -9.37 -8.80
CA HIS A 128 6.77 -9.04 -9.58
C HIS A 128 8.04 -9.78 -9.15
N PHE A 129 8.06 -10.39 -7.96
CA PHE A 129 9.22 -11.15 -7.46
C PHE A 129 8.85 -12.54 -6.91
N ALA A 130 7.56 -12.86 -6.86
CA ALA A 130 7.03 -14.10 -6.34
C ALA A 130 6.09 -14.76 -7.35
N TYR A 131 5.69 -16.00 -7.06
CA TYR A 131 4.74 -16.77 -7.88
C TYR A 131 3.67 -17.42 -7.00
N ASP A 132 2.58 -17.91 -7.61
CA ASP A 132 1.44 -18.48 -6.87
C ASP A 132 0.89 -17.49 -5.83
N VAL A 133 0.79 -16.21 -6.23
CA VAL A 133 0.25 -15.14 -5.40
C VAL A 133 -1.26 -15.32 -5.25
N GLN A 134 -1.72 -15.30 -4.01
CA GLN A 134 -3.12 -15.51 -3.63
C GLN A 134 -3.50 -14.50 -2.56
N LEU A 135 -4.71 -13.95 -2.67
CA LEU A 135 -5.30 -13.07 -1.67
C LEU A 135 -6.40 -13.80 -0.90
N ASP A 136 -6.56 -13.50 0.38
CA ASP A 136 -7.68 -14.03 1.15
C ASP A 136 -9.01 -13.45 0.63
N HIS A 137 -10.05 -14.26 0.52
CA HIS A 137 -11.28 -13.81 -0.14
C HIS A 137 -11.92 -12.64 0.62
N PRO A 138 -12.26 -11.51 -0.02
CA PRO A 138 -12.58 -10.27 0.69
C PRO A 138 -13.88 -10.34 1.50
N VAL A 139 -14.85 -11.14 1.06
CA VAL A 139 -16.17 -11.32 1.71
C VAL A 139 -16.29 -12.59 2.55
N THR A 140 -15.76 -13.72 2.08
CA THR A 140 -15.94 -15.03 2.74
C THR A 140 -14.76 -15.42 3.64
N SER A 141 -13.85 -14.48 3.91
CA SER A 141 -12.77 -14.69 4.88
C SER A 141 -13.36 -15.05 6.25
N ARG A 142 -12.81 -16.11 6.85
CA ARG A 142 -13.13 -16.50 8.25
C ARG A 142 -12.17 -15.87 9.26
N GLY A 143 -11.24 -15.02 8.81
CA GLY A 143 -10.23 -14.38 9.65
C GLY A 143 -9.02 -15.27 10.00
N ASP A 144 -8.97 -16.48 9.45
CA ASP A 144 -7.97 -17.51 9.76
C ASP A 144 -6.88 -17.68 8.68
N ASN A 145 -7.02 -17.00 7.55
CA ASN A 145 -6.04 -17.00 6.47
C ASN A 145 -5.21 -15.71 6.50
N PRO A 146 -3.91 -15.79 6.19
CA PRO A 146 -3.10 -14.60 5.94
C PRO A 146 -3.62 -13.85 4.70
N ASP A 147 -3.51 -12.52 4.73
CA ASP A 147 -4.15 -11.62 3.78
C ASP A 147 -3.56 -11.75 2.36
N VAL A 148 -2.24 -11.95 2.26
CA VAL A 148 -1.54 -12.27 1.00
C VAL A 148 -0.66 -13.50 1.22
N MET A 149 -0.68 -14.44 0.27
CA MET A 149 0.26 -15.57 0.23
C MET A 149 0.95 -15.64 -1.11
N PHE A 150 2.19 -16.12 -1.12
CA PHE A 150 2.95 -16.33 -2.34
C PHE A 150 4.11 -17.29 -2.09
N ARG A 151 4.80 -17.71 -3.15
CA ARG A 151 6.02 -18.51 -3.07
C ARG A 151 7.21 -17.71 -3.57
N VAL A 152 8.34 -17.86 -2.90
CA VAL A 152 9.63 -17.28 -3.30
C VAL A 152 10.68 -18.37 -3.46
N GLU A 153 11.61 -18.14 -4.39
CA GLU A 153 12.80 -18.95 -4.64
C GLU A 153 14.05 -18.07 -4.54
N PRO A 154 14.48 -17.70 -3.32
CA PRO A 154 15.63 -16.82 -3.15
C PRO A 154 16.91 -17.58 -3.46
N GLU A 155 17.88 -16.91 -4.10
CA GLU A 155 19.19 -17.52 -4.37
C GLU A 155 19.86 -17.95 -3.07
N GLY A 156 20.28 -19.22 -3.00
CA GLY A 156 20.93 -19.79 -1.81
C GLY A 156 19.98 -20.23 -0.69
N PHE A 157 18.66 -20.14 -0.87
CA PHE A 157 17.65 -20.58 0.09
C PHE A 157 16.66 -21.58 -0.54
N PRO A 158 16.04 -22.47 0.24
CA PRO A 158 14.98 -23.34 -0.27
C PRO A 158 13.75 -22.52 -0.67
N ALA A 159 13.04 -22.99 -1.70
CA ALA A 159 11.72 -22.46 -2.04
C ALA A 159 10.81 -22.51 -0.81
N SER A 160 10.04 -21.46 -0.58
CA SER A 160 9.17 -21.37 0.59
C SER A 160 7.90 -20.57 0.31
N ARG A 161 6.79 -20.95 0.95
CA ARG A 161 5.53 -20.22 0.91
C ARG A 161 5.51 -19.20 2.03
N TRP A 162 5.32 -17.94 1.65
CA TRP A 162 5.25 -16.80 2.56
C TRP A 162 3.83 -16.28 2.68
N ALA A 163 3.55 -15.70 3.84
CA ALA A 163 2.32 -15.01 4.18
C ALA A 163 2.60 -13.56 4.57
N LEU A 164 1.77 -12.61 4.15
CA LEU A 164 1.70 -11.27 4.72
C LEU A 164 0.42 -11.16 5.54
N ALA A 165 0.54 -10.76 6.80
CA ALA A 165 -0.60 -10.41 7.64
C ALA A 165 -0.60 -8.89 7.82
N ILE A 166 -1.57 -8.22 7.21
CA ILE A 166 -1.67 -6.78 7.04
C ILE A 166 -2.61 -6.20 8.10
N LYS A 167 -2.19 -5.09 8.72
CA LYS A 167 -3.01 -4.30 9.64
C LYS A 167 -2.89 -2.83 9.31
N THR A 168 -4.01 -2.21 8.98
CA THR A 168 -4.10 -0.75 8.89
C THR A 168 -4.37 -0.19 10.28
N VAL A 169 -3.47 0.66 10.77
CA VAL A 169 -3.59 1.28 12.09
C VAL A 169 -4.02 2.74 11.95
N SER A 170 -4.90 3.17 12.85
CA SER A 170 -5.39 4.55 12.96
C SER A 170 -5.04 5.20 14.30
N SER A 171 -4.11 4.60 15.04
CA SER A 171 -3.70 5.03 16.37
C SER A 171 -2.23 5.45 16.36
N HIS A 172 -1.91 6.47 17.15
CA HIS A 172 -0.52 6.84 17.48
C HIS A 172 -0.02 6.15 18.75
N ALA A 173 -0.89 5.43 19.47
CA ALA A 173 -0.51 4.74 20.70
C ALA A 173 0.29 3.47 20.36
N GLY A 174 1.55 3.43 20.79
CA GLY A 174 2.45 2.30 20.55
C GLY A 174 1.89 0.95 21.02
N GLN A 175 1.15 0.94 22.13
CA GLN A 175 0.47 -0.26 22.64
C GLN A 175 -0.58 -0.80 21.65
N THR A 176 -1.41 0.06 21.06
CA THR A 176 -2.43 -0.35 20.08
C THR A 176 -1.79 -0.89 18.81
N ILE A 177 -0.69 -0.28 18.35
CA ILE A 177 0.06 -0.77 17.18
C ILE A 177 0.68 -2.13 17.50
N PHE A 178 1.28 -2.29 18.70
CA PHE A 178 1.84 -3.56 19.16
C PHE A 178 0.78 -4.68 19.19
N GLU A 179 -0.41 -4.42 19.71
CA GLU A 179 -1.51 -5.38 19.72
C GLU A 179 -1.95 -5.81 18.30
N ASN A 180 -1.84 -4.93 17.31
CA ASN A 180 -2.07 -5.29 15.91
C ASN A 180 -0.96 -6.20 15.38
N ILE A 181 0.30 -5.95 15.74
CA ILE A 181 1.41 -6.85 15.42
C ILE A 181 1.19 -8.23 16.04
N GLN A 182 0.76 -8.29 17.32
CA GLN A 182 0.43 -9.56 17.98
C GLN A 182 -0.67 -10.34 17.24
N LYS A 183 -1.74 -9.65 16.82
CA LYS A 183 -2.82 -10.27 16.04
C LYS A 183 -2.33 -10.80 14.70
N ALA A 184 -1.51 -10.03 13.99
CA ALA A 184 -0.95 -10.43 12.69
C ALA A 184 0.01 -11.63 12.82
N ALA A 185 0.92 -11.61 13.80
CA ALA A 185 1.81 -12.74 14.09
C ALA A 185 1.00 -14.01 14.44
N LYS A 186 -0.05 -13.87 15.26
CA LYS A 186 -0.96 -14.98 15.58
C LYS A 186 -1.67 -15.54 14.34
N GLN A 187 -2.05 -14.71 13.37
CA GLN A 187 -2.63 -15.18 12.10
C GLN A 187 -1.62 -16.00 11.30
N ILE A 188 -0.36 -15.55 11.21
CA ILE A 188 0.72 -16.29 10.53
C ILE A 188 0.97 -17.64 11.21
N ASP A 189 0.97 -17.67 12.54
CA ASP A 189 1.23 -18.88 13.32
C ASP A 189 0.00 -19.81 13.46
N ALA A 190 -1.19 -19.39 13.05
CA ALA A 190 -2.40 -20.20 13.14
C ALA A 190 -2.29 -21.51 12.35
N ALA A 191 -2.75 -22.63 12.93
CA ALA A 191 -2.67 -23.95 12.28
C ALA A 191 -3.35 -24.03 10.90
N ALA A 192 -4.31 -23.15 10.62
CA ALA A 192 -4.98 -23.04 9.33
C ALA A 192 -4.12 -22.35 8.25
N CYS A 193 -3.16 -21.51 8.65
CA CYS A 193 -2.24 -20.84 7.72
C CYS A 193 -1.34 -21.89 7.06
N PRO A 194 -1.33 -22.03 5.72
CA PRO A 194 -0.51 -23.03 5.02
C PRO A 194 0.90 -22.53 4.68
N ALA A 195 1.28 -21.31 5.09
CA ALA A 195 2.59 -20.75 4.81
C ALA A 195 3.67 -21.34 5.73
N ASP A 196 4.88 -21.45 5.18
CA ASP A 196 6.07 -21.90 5.92
C ASP A 196 6.58 -20.78 6.84
N ARG A 197 6.50 -19.54 6.36
CA ARG A 197 6.90 -18.32 7.07
C ARG A 197 5.95 -17.17 6.75
N GLY A 198 6.02 -16.09 7.49
CA GLY A 198 5.28 -14.89 7.15
C GLY A 198 5.86 -13.62 7.73
N MET A 199 5.39 -12.48 7.27
CA MET A 199 5.80 -11.16 7.73
C MET A 199 4.58 -10.36 8.17
N VAL A 200 4.72 -9.68 9.32
CA VAL A 200 3.73 -8.71 9.75
C VAL A 200 3.90 -7.43 8.95
N VAL A 201 2.79 -6.93 8.39
CA VAL A 201 2.75 -5.70 7.62
C VAL A 201 1.81 -4.70 8.29
N ILE A 202 2.30 -3.49 8.55
CA ILE A 202 1.55 -2.40 9.17
C ILE A 202 1.40 -1.26 8.16
N SER A 203 0.17 -1.00 7.71
CA SER A 203 -0.15 0.24 7.00
C SER A 203 -0.35 1.37 8.00
N LEU A 204 0.45 2.42 7.86
CA LEU A 204 0.38 3.62 8.69
C LEU A 204 -0.56 4.69 8.11
N ALA A 205 -1.31 4.37 7.05
CA ALA A 205 -2.15 5.33 6.31
C ALA A 205 -3.00 6.21 7.24
N ASN A 206 -3.63 5.66 8.28
CA ASN A 206 -4.51 6.43 9.18
C ASN A 206 -3.80 6.99 10.43
N SER A 207 -2.51 6.72 10.61
CA SER A 207 -1.69 7.21 11.72
C SER A 207 -0.70 8.30 11.28
N LEU A 208 -0.64 8.65 10.00
CA LEU A 208 0.19 9.74 9.51
C LEU A 208 -0.50 11.09 9.70
N GLN A 209 0.29 12.12 10.00
CA GLN A 209 -0.20 13.49 10.13
C GLN A 209 -0.23 14.17 8.75
N HIS A 210 -1.10 13.68 7.86
CA HIS A 210 -1.21 14.10 6.45
C HIS A 210 -1.32 15.61 6.26
N GLU A 211 -2.09 16.27 7.11
CA GLU A 211 -2.29 17.72 7.04
C GLU A 211 -0.97 18.49 7.23
N GLN A 212 -0.09 18.01 8.12
CA GLN A 212 1.22 18.63 8.34
C GLN A 212 2.16 18.43 7.14
N LEU A 213 2.12 17.23 6.55
CA LEU A 213 2.90 16.89 5.35
C LEU A 213 2.46 17.74 4.17
N TRP A 214 1.16 17.92 3.96
CA TRP A 214 0.62 18.70 2.86
C TRP A 214 0.81 20.22 3.02
N LYS A 215 0.56 20.76 4.23
CA LYS A 215 0.66 22.21 4.49
C LYS A 215 2.08 22.74 4.36
N SER A 216 3.08 21.86 4.39
CA SER A 216 4.47 22.20 4.14
C SER A 216 4.79 22.21 2.64
N THR A 217 5.52 23.21 2.17
CA THR A 217 6.19 23.15 0.86
C THR A 217 7.65 22.79 1.10
N TYR A 218 8.10 21.67 0.52
CA TYR A 218 9.46 21.16 0.69
C TYR A 218 10.37 21.61 -0.45
N ALA A 219 11.59 22.03 -0.11
CA ALA A 219 12.59 22.45 -1.09
C ALA A 219 13.15 21.31 -1.95
N SER A 220 12.88 20.04 -1.59
CA SER A 220 13.33 18.86 -2.35
C SER A 220 12.59 17.60 -1.92
N LEU A 221 12.62 16.56 -2.77
CA LEU A 221 12.10 15.23 -2.43
C LEU A 221 12.75 14.66 -1.17
N ASN A 222 14.08 14.77 -1.03
CA ASN A 222 14.78 14.23 0.14
C ASN A 222 14.28 14.85 1.45
N ARG A 223 13.93 16.15 1.45
CA ARG A 223 13.37 16.82 2.64
C ARG A 223 11.95 16.35 2.94
N ALA A 224 11.13 16.14 1.91
CA ALA A 224 9.79 15.62 2.06
C ALA A 224 9.79 14.15 2.54
N GLN A 225 10.68 13.32 1.97
CA GLN A 225 10.95 11.96 2.42
C GLN A 225 11.47 11.91 3.85
N ALA A 226 12.36 12.84 4.24
CA ALA A 226 12.81 12.92 5.63
C ALA A 226 11.66 13.27 6.59
N ALA A 227 10.73 14.15 6.21
CA ALA A 227 9.58 14.50 7.04
C ALA A 227 8.60 13.33 7.23
N LEU A 228 8.26 12.62 6.16
CA LEU A 228 7.47 11.38 6.25
C LEU A 228 8.26 10.30 7.03
N GLY A 229 9.57 10.22 6.75
CA GLY A 229 10.62 9.54 7.51
C GLY A 229 10.43 9.60 9.01
N THR A 230 10.50 10.83 9.53
CA THR A 230 10.41 11.13 10.95
C THR A 230 9.07 10.71 11.54
N GLN A 231 7.94 10.98 10.89
CA GLN A 231 6.63 10.55 11.41
C GLN A 231 6.53 9.02 11.53
N MET A 232 7.07 8.28 10.55
CA MET A 232 7.09 6.82 10.64
C MET A 232 8.05 6.32 11.74
N ASP A 233 9.21 6.95 11.92
CA ASP A 233 10.15 6.60 13.00
C ASP A 233 9.54 6.84 14.39
N GLU A 234 8.82 7.95 14.57
CA GLU A 234 8.14 8.26 15.83
C GLU A 234 7.09 7.20 16.17
N LEU A 235 6.31 6.75 15.19
CA LEU A 235 5.32 5.69 15.36
C LEU A 235 5.98 4.35 15.71
N ILE A 236 7.04 3.96 14.98
CA ILE A 236 7.79 2.72 15.23
C ILE A 236 8.44 2.75 16.62
N ALA A 237 9.12 3.85 16.96
CA ALA A 237 9.75 4.04 18.26
C ALA A 237 8.72 3.99 19.41
N ALA A 238 7.50 4.51 19.19
CA ALA A 238 6.44 4.42 20.19
C ALA A 238 6.02 2.96 20.47
N VAL A 239 6.09 2.06 19.47
CA VAL A 239 5.80 0.62 19.66
C VAL A 239 6.85 -0.06 20.54
N GLU A 240 8.12 0.30 20.33
CA GLU A 240 9.30 -0.31 20.96
C GLU A 240 9.61 0.28 22.34
N THR A 241 9.26 1.54 22.57
CA THR A 241 9.60 2.27 23.81
C THR A 241 9.07 1.55 25.05
N GLY A 242 9.98 1.20 25.96
CA GLY A 242 9.64 0.55 27.23
C GLY A 242 9.20 -0.91 27.10
N ARG A 243 9.34 -1.53 25.92
CA ARG A 243 8.91 -2.91 25.68
C ARG A 243 10.10 -3.87 25.73
N PRO A 244 10.14 -4.79 26.71
CA PRO A 244 11.24 -5.75 26.83
C PRO A 244 11.16 -6.83 25.74
N ALA A 245 12.30 -7.46 25.42
CA ALA A 245 12.38 -8.56 24.46
C ALA A 245 11.40 -9.71 24.76
N SER A 246 11.12 -9.99 26.04
CA SER A 246 10.20 -11.04 26.48
C SER A 246 8.76 -10.87 25.97
N GLU A 247 8.37 -9.67 25.54
CA GLU A 247 7.07 -9.45 24.90
C GLU A 247 7.08 -9.71 23.39
N TRP A 248 8.24 -9.54 22.75
CA TRP A 248 8.43 -9.76 21.31
C TRP A 248 8.75 -11.21 20.98
N GLU A 249 9.56 -11.87 21.82
CA GLU A 249 10.03 -13.24 21.60
C GLU A 249 8.91 -14.24 21.30
N PRO A 250 7.77 -14.25 22.03
CA PRO A 250 6.69 -15.19 21.74
C PRO A 250 6.01 -14.96 20.38
N LEU A 251 6.04 -13.74 19.86
CA LEU A 251 5.39 -13.39 18.58
C LEU A 251 6.17 -13.93 17.38
N PHE A 252 7.49 -14.09 17.53
CA PHE A 252 8.41 -14.46 16.47
C PHE A 252 9.14 -15.77 16.78
N ALA A 253 8.52 -16.63 17.59
CA ALA A 253 9.08 -17.92 18.01
C ALA A 253 8.92 -19.03 16.94
N HIS A 254 8.03 -18.81 15.97
CA HIS A 254 7.63 -19.83 15.00
C HIS A 254 7.76 -19.34 13.55
N ARG A 255 6.64 -19.07 12.85
CA ARG A 255 6.64 -18.80 11.41
C ARG A 255 6.73 -17.32 11.09
N ALA A 256 6.25 -16.46 12.00
CA ALA A 256 6.38 -15.02 11.84
C ALA A 256 7.85 -14.59 11.88
N SER A 257 8.27 -13.87 10.84
CA SER A 257 9.56 -13.19 10.72
C SER A 257 9.72 -12.19 11.87
N PRO A 258 10.93 -12.04 12.44
CA PRO A 258 11.20 -10.99 13.42
C PRO A 258 11.14 -9.58 12.82
N LEU A 259 11.03 -9.48 11.50
CA LEU A 259 10.93 -8.24 10.76
C LEU A 259 9.47 -7.80 10.66
N VAL A 260 9.22 -6.53 10.96
CA VAL A 260 7.91 -5.89 10.79
C VAL A 260 8.02 -4.83 9.70
N PHE A 261 7.24 -4.99 8.64
CA PHE A 261 7.22 -4.07 7.49
C PHE A 261 6.16 -3.00 7.69
N TYR A 262 6.59 -1.76 7.82
CA TYR A 262 5.72 -0.58 7.91
C TYR A 262 5.71 0.13 6.57
N PHE A 263 4.55 0.53 6.08
CA PHE A 263 4.48 1.42 4.91
C PHE A 263 3.48 2.54 5.11
N GLY A 264 3.74 3.64 4.43
CA GLY A 264 2.92 4.83 4.46
C GLY A 264 2.98 5.56 3.13
N GLN A 265 1.87 6.23 2.80
CA GLN A 265 1.78 7.10 1.64
C GLN A 265 1.26 8.46 2.10
N ALA A 266 1.69 9.53 1.45
CA ALA A 266 1.21 10.87 1.76
C ALA A 266 1.37 11.79 0.56
N VAL A 267 0.53 12.83 0.49
CA VAL A 267 0.71 13.90 -0.50
C VAL A 267 1.53 15.04 0.10
N VAL A 268 2.52 15.49 -0.65
CA VAL A 268 3.36 16.65 -0.29
C VAL A 268 3.40 17.66 -1.42
N ARG A 269 3.89 18.87 -1.13
CA ARG A 269 4.22 19.87 -2.15
C ARG A 269 5.72 20.05 -2.25
N LEU A 270 6.26 19.93 -3.46
CA LEU A 270 7.67 20.16 -3.75
C LEU A 270 7.84 21.49 -4.48
N HIS A 271 8.82 22.28 -4.05
CA HIS A 271 9.26 23.46 -4.80
C HIS A 271 10.20 23.03 -5.91
N LEU A 272 9.87 23.37 -7.14
CA LEU A 272 10.71 23.16 -8.31
C LEU A 272 11.71 24.32 -8.48
N PRO A 273 12.89 24.08 -9.10
CA PRO A 273 13.88 25.14 -9.35
C PRO A 273 13.36 26.32 -10.17
N ASN A 274 12.29 26.13 -10.95
CA ASN A 274 11.65 27.17 -11.76
C ASN A 274 10.64 28.03 -10.96
N GLY A 275 10.53 27.82 -9.65
CA GLY A 275 9.63 28.57 -8.76
C GLY A 275 8.22 27.99 -8.65
N ASN A 276 7.88 26.95 -9.43
CA ASN A 276 6.58 26.30 -9.34
C ASN A 276 6.52 25.33 -8.16
N GLU A 277 5.33 25.13 -7.60
CA GLU A 277 5.07 24.01 -6.70
C GLU A 277 4.47 22.84 -7.50
N VAL A 278 4.84 21.61 -7.16
CA VAL A 278 4.19 20.39 -7.68
C VAL A 278 3.73 19.52 -6.53
N PRO A 279 2.49 18.98 -6.59
CA PRO A 279 2.07 17.97 -5.64
C PRO A 279 2.81 16.67 -5.97
N THR A 280 3.08 15.87 -4.97
CA THR A 280 3.78 14.60 -5.18
C THR A 280 3.26 13.59 -4.18
N ILE A 281 2.94 12.39 -4.65
CA ILE A 281 2.62 11.25 -3.79
C ILE A 281 3.92 10.61 -3.35
N LEU A 282 4.22 10.75 -2.06
CA LEU A 282 5.29 10.01 -1.42
C LEU A 282 4.77 8.65 -1.01
N LYS A 283 5.60 7.65 -1.22
CA LYS A 283 5.43 6.28 -0.74
C LYS A 283 6.70 5.95 0.00
N MET A 284 6.61 5.36 1.18
CA MET A 284 7.80 4.96 1.93
C MET A 284 7.49 3.69 2.72
N ALA A 285 8.47 2.79 2.77
CA ALA A 285 8.46 1.65 3.67
C ALA A 285 9.64 1.71 4.64
N LYS A 286 9.44 1.14 5.83
CA LYS A 286 10.46 0.94 6.85
C LYS A 286 10.36 -0.47 7.40
N LEU A 287 11.50 -1.02 7.77
CA LEU A 287 11.61 -2.34 8.34
C LEU A 287 12.10 -2.20 9.78
N ALA A 288 11.32 -2.65 10.75
CA ALA A 288 11.75 -2.74 12.14
C ALA A 288 12.15 -4.18 12.48
N ASN A 289 13.13 -4.33 13.37
CA ASN A 289 13.61 -5.63 13.84
C ASN A 289 13.82 -5.56 15.36
N PRO A 290 12.74 -5.59 16.17
CA PRO A 290 12.83 -5.36 17.61
C PRO A 290 13.65 -6.40 18.38
N LEU A 291 14.07 -7.50 17.72
CA LEU A 291 14.89 -8.56 18.29
C LEU A 291 16.30 -8.64 17.69
N ASP A 292 16.65 -7.76 16.73
CA ASP A 292 17.92 -7.79 15.98
C ASP A 292 18.29 -9.19 15.44
N ARG A 293 17.29 -9.97 15.01
CA ARG A 293 17.47 -11.32 14.47
C ARG A 293 17.58 -11.28 12.96
N GLU A 294 18.50 -12.09 12.41
CA GLU A 294 18.67 -12.19 10.97
C GLU A 294 17.51 -12.95 10.30
N ASP A 295 17.02 -12.42 9.19
CA ASP A 295 16.06 -13.09 8.30
C ASP A 295 16.27 -12.57 6.87
N SER A 296 17.28 -13.09 6.18
CA SER A 296 17.73 -12.58 4.89
C SER A 296 16.63 -12.66 3.82
N VAL A 297 15.82 -13.73 3.84
CA VAL A 297 14.68 -13.88 2.91
C VAL A 297 13.60 -12.85 3.20
N GLY A 298 13.27 -12.61 4.48
CA GLY A 298 12.35 -11.54 4.87
C GLY A 298 12.86 -10.16 4.45
N GLN A 299 14.16 -9.89 4.58
CA GLN A 299 14.77 -8.63 4.11
C GLN A 299 14.63 -8.46 2.59
N THR A 300 14.87 -9.51 1.81
CA THR A 300 14.66 -9.48 0.35
C THR A 300 13.20 -9.20 0.00
N ILE A 301 12.24 -9.86 0.63
CA ILE A 301 10.80 -9.62 0.41
C ILE A 301 10.44 -8.16 0.73
N ALA A 302 10.88 -7.63 1.87
CA ALA A 302 10.64 -6.24 2.25
C ALA A 302 11.27 -5.24 1.26
N TYR A 303 12.48 -5.53 0.78
CA TYR A 303 13.15 -4.74 -0.24
C TYR A 303 12.34 -4.72 -1.54
N GLU A 304 11.96 -5.88 -2.06
CA GLU A 304 11.22 -6.01 -3.31
C GLU A 304 9.84 -5.33 -3.24
N LEU A 305 9.09 -5.52 -2.14
CA LEU A 305 7.82 -4.83 -1.93
C LEU A 305 7.99 -3.30 -2.01
N ASN A 306 9.00 -2.76 -1.33
CA ASN A 306 9.28 -1.32 -1.40
C ASN A 306 9.75 -0.89 -2.79
N GLU A 307 10.59 -1.70 -3.45
CA GLU A 307 11.12 -1.40 -4.79
C GLU A 307 9.99 -1.26 -5.82
N GLN A 308 9.07 -2.21 -5.88
CA GLN A 308 7.92 -2.18 -6.78
C GLN A 308 6.93 -1.05 -6.43
N MET A 309 6.78 -0.74 -5.13
CA MET A 309 5.99 0.41 -4.66
C MET A 309 6.53 1.73 -5.22
N GLN A 310 7.85 1.90 -5.33
CA GLN A 310 8.47 3.09 -5.90
C GLN A 310 8.49 3.08 -7.43
N ARG A 311 8.73 1.93 -8.06
CA ARG A 311 9.02 1.83 -9.49
C ARG A 311 7.79 1.95 -10.38
N ILE A 312 6.71 1.28 -10.04
CA ILE A 312 5.53 1.17 -10.92
C ILE A 312 4.72 2.47 -10.82
N LEU A 313 4.76 3.31 -11.84
CA LEU A 313 4.11 4.62 -11.87
C LEU A 313 3.14 4.76 -13.05
N LEU A 314 3.30 3.96 -14.12
CA LEU A 314 2.59 4.09 -15.40
C LEU A 314 1.60 2.93 -15.66
N GLY A 315 1.65 1.90 -14.81
CA GLY A 315 0.83 0.70 -14.97
C GLY A 315 1.13 -0.04 -16.26
N ILE A 316 2.41 -0.09 -16.64
CA ILE A 316 2.87 -0.83 -17.80
C ILE A 316 3.37 -2.19 -17.30
N PRO A 317 2.77 -3.30 -17.76
CA PRO A 317 3.24 -4.62 -17.39
C PRO A 317 4.70 -4.84 -17.73
N GLY A 318 5.41 -5.56 -16.86
CA GLY A 318 6.72 -6.10 -17.20
C GLY A 318 6.62 -7.10 -18.36
N ALA A 319 7.72 -7.27 -19.08
CA ALA A 319 7.87 -8.29 -20.13
C ALA A 319 9.18 -9.05 -19.90
N PRO A 320 9.45 -10.19 -20.58
CA PRO A 320 10.73 -10.88 -20.43
C PRO A 320 11.93 -9.94 -20.67
N GLY A 321 12.72 -9.70 -19.62
CA GLY A 321 13.86 -8.77 -19.64
C GLY A 321 13.52 -7.29 -19.47
N GLN A 322 12.25 -6.95 -19.25
CA GLN A 322 11.77 -5.59 -19.01
C GLN A 322 10.99 -5.52 -17.70
N LEU A 323 11.46 -4.66 -16.81
CA LEU A 323 10.81 -4.37 -15.53
C LEU A 323 9.50 -3.60 -15.76
N PRO A 324 8.49 -3.76 -14.89
CA PRO A 324 7.27 -2.98 -14.95
C PRO A 324 7.56 -1.48 -14.74
N ALA A 325 6.72 -0.62 -15.30
CA ALA A 325 6.87 0.83 -15.24
C ALA A 325 5.59 1.54 -14.82
#